data_AF-A0AAV0PP32-F1
#
_entry.id   AF-A0AAV0PP32-F1
#
_cell.length_a   1.000
_cell.length_b   1.000
_cell.length_c   1.000
_cell.angle_alpha   90.00
_cell.angle_beta   90.00
_cell.angle_gamma   90.00
#
_symmetry.space_group_name_H-M   'P 1'
#
loop_
_entity.id
_entity.type
_entity.pdbx_description
1 polymer ?
#
loop_
_entity_poly.entity_id
_entity_poly.type
_entity_poly.pdbx_seq_one_letter_code
_entity_poly.pdbx_strand_id
1 'polypeptide(L)'
;MVKPCWRPCIEDDTMGRLDGLVWHKDLGSHAYGEFSMAVIQANRMCEDYSQLDDHPQGTFAGVYDGHAGSEASKFVSHNLFFNLKNIVSERREVSESVLKKAFSATEEDFLSLVKKQWMNNPQIASVGTCCLAGVLHDGVLFVANAGDSRAVLGRVERGSKRASAVQLSNEHNVNIASVREELYALHPDDSQVVIMKHKCWRVRGLIQVSRSIGDVYLKRAEFQREPLLPKFRLTETFEKPILNSEPEVTVHKLQPEDHFVIFASDGLWEQLSNQEAVDIVHNFPRNGIAKRLLKAALHEAAKKREMRYADLKKIDPGVRRHFHDDITLIIVFIDSHLVSKSPLPPYSIKGGVFPR
;
A
#
# COMPACT_ATOMS: atom_id res chain seq x y z
N MET A 1 -38.77 -22.84 31.70
CA MET A 1 -38.48 -22.96 30.25
C MET A 1 -37.34 -22.00 29.94
N VAL A 2 -36.10 -22.50 30.03
CA VAL A 2 -34.87 -21.71 29.89
C VAL A 2 -34.49 -21.71 28.41
N LYS A 3 -34.44 -20.54 27.76
CA LYS A 3 -33.97 -20.40 26.39
C LYS A 3 -32.45 -20.59 26.36
N PRO A 4 -31.90 -21.46 25.50
CA PRO A 4 -30.47 -21.71 25.47
C PRO A 4 -29.70 -20.54 24.85
N CYS A 5 -28.53 -20.30 25.43
CA CYS A 5 -27.56 -19.30 25.05
C CYS A 5 -27.09 -19.51 23.61
N TRP A 6 -27.22 -18.48 22.79
CA TRP A 6 -26.60 -18.42 21.46
C TRP A 6 -25.08 -18.39 21.63
N ARG A 7 -24.41 -19.48 21.25
CA ARG A 7 -22.99 -19.43 20.86
C ARG A 7 -22.92 -18.78 19.48
N PRO A 8 -22.06 -17.79 19.22
CA PRO A 8 -21.81 -17.37 17.86
C PRO A 8 -21.15 -18.53 17.12
N CYS A 9 -21.74 -18.94 16.01
CA CYS A 9 -21.08 -19.76 15.00
C CYS A 9 -19.77 -19.03 14.64
N ILE A 10 -18.64 -19.69 14.85
CA ILE A 10 -17.37 -19.29 14.24
C ILE A 10 -17.55 -19.62 12.76
N GLU A 11 -18.12 -18.69 12.00
CA GLU A 11 -17.97 -18.70 10.55
C GLU A 11 -16.48 -18.60 10.27
N ASP A 12 -16.00 -19.50 9.40
CA ASP A 12 -14.60 -19.62 9.02
C ASP A 12 -14.15 -18.33 8.31
N ASP A 13 -13.67 -17.37 9.09
CA ASP A 13 -13.30 -16.00 8.71
C ASP A 13 -11.98 -15.95 7.91
N THR A 14 -11.69 -16.98 7.12
CA THR A 14 -10.41 -17.16 6.44
C THR A 14 -10.19 -16.17 5.31
N MET A 15 -11.28 -15.65 4.70
CA MET A 15 -11.28 -14.81 3.51
C MET A 15 -11.59 -13.31 3.75
N GLY A 16 -11.76 -12.91 5.02
CA GLY A 16 -12.24 -11.57 5.39
C GLY A 16 -13.73 -11.36 5.11
N ARG A 17 -14.25 -10.18 5.46
CA ARG A 17 -15.68 -9.83 5.42
C ARG A 17 -15.90 -8.55 4.62
N LEU A 18 -17.00 -8.51 3.88
CA LEU A 18 -17.42 -7.34 3.13
C LEU A 18 -18.68 -6.71 3.74
N ASP A 19 -18.54 -5.51 4.28
CA ASP A 19 -19.61 -4.70 4.86
C ASP A 19 -19.87 -3.48 3.96
N GLY A 20 -20.64 -3.68 2.89
CA GLY A 20 -20.92 -2.63 1.90
C GLY A 20 -19.66 -2.25 1.11
N LEU A 21 -19.06 -1.11 1.44
CA LEU A 21 -17.87 -0.57 0.77
C LEU A 21 -16.57 -0.88 1.52
N VAL A 22 -16.68 -1.54 2.67
CA VAL A 22 -15.54 -1.87 3.53
C VAL A 22 -15.30 -3.37 3.46
N TRP A 23 -14.15 -3.76 2.95
CA TRP A 23 -13.62 -5.10 3.16
C TRP A 23 -12.71 -5.09 4.40
N HIS A 24 -12.77 -6.10 5.26
CA HIS A 24 -11.91 -6.17 6.44
C HIS A 24 -11.64 -7.59 6.91
N LYS A 25 -10.52 -7.75 7.62
CA LYS A 25 -10.18 -8.93 8.40
C LYS A 25 -9.87 -8.46 9.81
N ASP A 26 -10.77 -8.74 10.74
CA ASP A 26 -10.70 -8.20 12.11
C ASP A 26 -9.41 -8.65 12.82
N LEU A 27 -9.14 -9.97 12.85
CA LEU A 27 -7.88 -10.57 13.32
C LEU A 27 -7.53 -11.85 12.55
N GLY A 28 -6.27 -11.97 12.14
CA GLY A 28 -5.64 -13.23 11.75
C GLY A 28 -4.29 -13.41 12.45
N SER A 29 -3.65 -14.57 12.28
CA SER A 29 -2.37 -14.89 12.90
C SER A 29 -1.27 -15.06 11.84
N HIS A 30 -0.04 -14.77 12.24
CA HIS A 30 1.17 -14.99 11.45
C HIS A 30 2.32 -15.37 12.40
N ALA A 31 3.49 -15.72 11.86
CA ALA A 31 4.60 -16.27 12.63
C ALA A 31 5.06 -15.43 13.84
N TYR A 32 4.82 -14.11 13.82
CA TYR A 32 5.30 -13.17 14.84
C TYR A 32 4.18 -12.56 15.70
N GLY A 33 2.91 -12.96 15.51
CA GLY A 33 1.79 -12.37 16.23
C GLY A 33 0.47 -12.44 15.48
N GLU A 34 -0.29 -11.36 15.59
CA GLU A 34 -1.59 -11.19 14.93
C GLU A 34 -1.53 -10.07 13.90
N PHE A 35 -2.49 -10.02 13.01
CA PHE A 35 -2.65 -8.91 12.08
C PHE A 35 -4.12 -8.52 11.94
N SER A 36 -4.37 -7.28 11.52
CA SER A 36 -5.70 -6.76 11.19
C SER A 36 -5.63 -6.00 9.88
N MET A 37 -6.63 -6.14 9.01
CA MET A 37 -6.65 -5.49 7.69
C MET A 37 -7.98 -4.83 7.42
N ALA A 38 -7.97 -3.72 6.71
CA ALA A 38 -9.18 -3.14 6.18
C ALA A 38 -8.91 -2.33 4.90
N VAL A 39 -9.90 -2.33 4.01
CA VAL A 39 -9.94 -1.57 2.77
C VAL A 39 -11.30 -0.90 2.65
N ILE A 40 -11.35 0.38 2.31
CA ILE A 40 -12.59 1.06 1.93
C ILE A 40 -12.46 1.68 0.55
N GLN A 41 -13.46 1.44 -0.28
CA GLN A 41 -13.59 2.03 -1.60
C GLN A 41 -14.13 3.47 -1.54
N ALA A 42 -13.48 4.39 -2.25
CA ALA A 42 -13.91 5.75 -2.57
C ALA A 42 -14.09 5.98 -4.07
N ASN A 43 -13.21 5.40 -4.89
CA ASN A 43 -13.30 5.47 -6.34
C ASN A 43 -14.55 4.73 -6.85
N ARG A 44 -14.91 4.93 -8.13
CA ARG A 44 -16.04 4.19 -8.74
C ARG A 44 -15.80 2.68 -8.69
N MET A 45 -14.54 2.27 -8.86
CA MET A 45 -14.01 0.95 -8.59
C MET A 45 -12.83 1.13 -7.63
N CYS A 46 -12.68 0.28 -6.62
CA CYS A 46 -11.48 0.32 -5.77
C CYS A 46 -10.25 0.03 -6.64
N GLU A 47 -9.27 0.93 -6.57
CA GLU A 47 -7.98 0.78 -7.25
C GLU A 47 -6.94 0.17 -6.31
N ASP A 48 -7.14 0.29 -4.99
CA ASP A 48 -6.27 -0.33 -3.99
C ASP A 48 -6.40 -1.86 -3.88
N TYR A 49 -5.27 -2.51 -3.62
CA TYR A 49 -5.15 -3.90 -3.18
C TYR A 49 -4.25 -4.01 -1.96
N SER A 50 -4.44 -5.08 -1.18
CA SER A 50 -3.51 -5.46 -0.13
C SER A 50 -3.35 -6.97 -0.06
N GLN A 51 -2.25 -7.43 0.52
CA GLN A 51 -2.07 -8.84 0.83
C GLN A 51 -1.20 -9.05 2.05
N LEU A 52 -1.47 -10.14 2.77
CA LEU A 52 -0.61 -10.66 3.82
C LEU A 52 -0.39 -12.14 3.58
N ASP A 53 0.86 -12.57 3.66
CA ASP A 53 1.27 -13.95 3.40
C ASP A 53 2.27 -14.39 4.49
N ASP A 54 1.89 -15.40 5.26
CA ASP A 54 2.74 -16.04 6.24
C ASP A 54 3.35 -17.30 5.63
N HIS A 55 4.66 -17.29 5.48
CA HIS A 55 5.44 -18.32 4.80
C HIS A 55 6.59 -18.77 5.71
N PRO A 56 7.17 -19.98 5.54
CA PRO A 56 8.32 -20.41 6.33
C PRO A 56 9.54 -19.46 6.29
N GLN A 57 9.60 -18.60 5.28
CA GLN A 57 10.65 -17.59 5.11
C GLN A 57 10.28 -16.22 5.70
N GLY A 58 9.15 -16.07 6.38
CA GLY A 58 8.74 -14.83 7.04
C GLY A 58 7.29 -14.45 6.80
N THR A 59 6.86 -13.37 7.45
CA THR A 59 5.56 -12.73 7.21
C THR A 59 5.75 -11.58 6.21
N PHE A 60 5.00 -11.61 5.14
CA PHE A 60 5.03 -10.63 4.05
C PHE A 60 3.75 -9.81 4.08
N ALA A 61 3.84 -8.48 4.10
CA ALA A 61 2.70 -7.57 4.07
C ALA A 61 2.84 -6.59 2.89
N GLY A 62 1.76 -6.33 2.17
CA GLY A 62 1.78 -5.53 0.96
C GLY A 62 0.57 -4.63 0.82
N VAL A 63 0.80 -3.35 0.53
CA VAL A 63 -0.23 -2.35 0.21
C VAL A 63 0.09 -1.77 -1.15
N TYR A 64 -0.90 -1.81 -2.04
CA TYR A 64 -0.77 -1.43 -3.44
C TYR A 64 -1.86 -0.43 -3.78
N ASP A 65 -1.49 0.84 -3.78
CA ASP A 65 -2.40 1.94 -4.08
C ASP A 65 -2.38 2.17 -5.59
N GLY A 66 -3.50 1.88 -6.24
CA GLY A 66 -3.61 1.87 -7.69
C GLY A 66 -4.12 3.18 -8.23
N HIS A 67 -3.69 3.56 -9.44
CA HIS A 67 -4.19 4.76 -10.10
C HIS A 67 -4.38 4.58 -11.60
N ALA A 68 -5.35 5.34 -12.13
CA ALA A 68 -5.79 5.32 -13.52
C ALA A 68 -6.37 3.96 -13.99
N GLY A 69 -6.65 3.08 -13.04
CA GLY A 69 -7.08 1.69 -13.21
C GLY A 69 -6.55 0.82 -12.07
N SER A 70 -7.16 -0.35 -11.88
CA SER A 70 -6.77 -1.29 -10.82
C SER A 70 -5.89 -2.44 -11.32
N GLU A 71 -5.56 -2.44 -12.62
CA GLU A 71 -4.82 -3.52 -13.27
C GLU A 71 -3.41 -3.68 -12.72
N ALA A 72 -2.71 -2.57 -12.41
CA ALA A 72 -1.34 -2.60 -11.91
C ALA A 72 -1.28 -3.07 -10.45
N SER A 73 -2.07 -2.50 -9.55
CA SER A 73 -2.18 -2.91 -8.14
C SER A 73 -2.62 -4.36 -8.01
N LYS A 74 -3.62 -4.77 -8.81
CA LYS A 74 -4.04 -6.17 -8.91
C LYS A 74 -2.91 -7.05 -9.43
N PHE A 75 -2.16 -6.63 -10.45
CA PHE A 75 -1.05 -7.44 -10.97
C PHE A 75 0.04 -7.64 -9.91
N VAL A 76 0.43 -6.57 -9.21
CA VAL A 76 1.41 -6.63 -8.11
C VAL A 76 0.93 -7.59 -7.02
N SER A 77 -0.35 -7.53 -6.65
CA SER A 77 -0.96 -8.44 -5.66
C SER A 77 -1.02 -9.91 -6.10
N HIS A 78 -0.61 -10.27 -7.31
CA HIS A 78 -0.51 -11.66 -7.75
C HIS A 78 0.93 -12.11 -7.98
N ASN A 79 1.84 -11.18 -8.27
CA ASN A 79 3.17 -11.51 -8.76
C ASN A 79 4.31 -11.11 -7.81
N LEU A 80 4.16 -10.04 -7.00
CA LEU A 80 5.28 -9.54 -6.19
C LEU A 80 5.79 -10.56 -5.18
N PHE A 81 4.90 -11.14 -4.37
CA PHE A 81 5.30 -12.13 -3.37
C PHE A 81 5.70 -13.46 -4.01
N PHE A 82 5.15 -13.79 -5.18
CA PHE A 82 5.62 -14.94 -5.93
C PHE A 82 7.08 -14.76 -6.36
N ASN A 83 7.40 -13.64 -7.02
CA ASN A 83 8.76 -13.30 -7.43
C ASN A 83 9.71 -13.22 -6.23
N LEU A 84 9.28 -12.59 -5.15
CA LEU A 84 10.06 -12.48 -3.92
C LEU A 84 10.37 -13.84 -3.31
N LYS A 85 9.37 -14.72 -3.14
CA LYS A 85 9.56 -16.07 -2.60
C LYS A 85 10.47 -16.93 -3.46
N ASN A 86 10.38 -16.82 -4.79
CA ASN A 86 11.27 -17.53 -5.70
C ASN A 86 12.73 -17.09 -5.48
N ILE A 87 12.97 -15.78 -5.46
CA ILE A 87 14.33 -15.22 -5.27
C ILE A 87 14.88 -15.54 -3.88
N VAL A 88 14.05 -15.45 -2.82
CA VAL A 88 14.44 -15.85 -1.46
C VAL A 88 14.80 -17.33 -1.42
N SER A 89 14.04 -18.19 -2.09
CA SER A 89 14.31 -19.64 -2.13
C SER A 89 15.61 -19.97 -2.87
N GLU A 90 15.91 -19.25 -3.95
CA GLU A 90 17.16 -19.39 -4.72
C GLU A 90 18.38 -18.91 -3.93
N ARG A 91 18.27 -17.77 -3.24
CA ARG A 91 19.39 -17.13 -2.52
C ARG A 91 19.55 -17.60 -1.08
N ARG A 92 18.49 -18.18 -0.50
CA ARG A 92 18.38 -18.59 0.90
C ARG A 92 18.59 -17.44 1.90
N GLU A 93 18.18 -16.23 1.52
CA GLU A 93 18.25 -15.03 2.37
C GLU A 93 17.15 -14.04 2.01
N VAL A 94 16.79 -13.20 2.98
CA VAL A 94 16.04 -11.96 2.76
C VAL A 94 17.01 -10.79 2.92
N SER A 95 17.15 -9.97 1.89
CA SER A 95 18.04 -8.80 1.88
C SER A 95 17.44 -7.66 1.06
N GLU A 96 17.95 -6.43 1.23
CA GLU A 96 17.56 -5.28 0.40
C GLU A 96 17.66 -5.62 -1.11
N SER A 97 18.74 -6.29 -1.51
CA SER A 97 18.95 -6.67 -2.90
C SER A 97 17.90 -7.65 -3.43
N VAL A 98 17.36 -8.51 -2.56
CA VAL A 98 16.29 -9.46 -2.89
C VAL A 98 14.98 -8.73 -3.12
N LEU A 99 14.64 -7.77 -2.26
CA LEU A 99 13.42 -6.95 -2.42
C LEU A 99 13.49 -6.12 -3.70
N LYS A 100 14.63 -5.44 -3.97
CA LYS A 100 14.83 -4.69 -5.22
C LYS A 100 14.70 -5.55 -6.47
N LYS A 101 15.26 -6.78 -6.44
CA LYS A 101 15.11 -7.74 -7.55
C LYS A 101 13.68 -8.22 -7.73
N ALA A 102 12.93 -8.44 -6.66
CA ALA A 102 11.53 -8.81 -6.75
C ALA A 102 10.69 -7.70 -7.40
N PHE A 103 10.89 -6.45 -6.99
CA PHE A 103 10.24 -5.28 -7.62
C PHE A 103 10.61 -5.17 -9.10
N SER A 104 11.90 -5.29 -9.44
CA SER A 104 12.37 -5.25 -10.82
C SER A 104 11.77 -6.37 -11.68
N ALA A 105 11.71 -7.60 -11.17
CA ALA A 105 11.07 -8.72 -11.87
C ALA A 105 9.58 -8.45 -12.10
N THR A 106 8.86 -7.98 -11.08
CA THR A 106 7.43 -7.66 -11.20
C THR A 106 7.16 -6.52 -12.18
N GLU A 107 8.00 -5.48 -12.22
CA GLU A 107 7.92 -4.41 -13.22
C GLU A 107 8.13 -4.94 -14.65
N GLU A 108 9.13 -5.80 -14.87
CA GLU A 108 9.40 -6.35 -16.21
C GLU A 108 8.31 -7.35 -16.65
N ASP A 109 7.73 -8.10 -15.72
CA ASP A 109 6.56 -8.94 -15.99
C ASP A 109 5.34 -8.09 -16.38
N PHE A 110 5.13 -6.96 -15.68
CA PHE A 110 4.05 -6.01 -16.02
C PHE A 110 4.29 -5.32 -17.36
N LEU A 111 5.52 -4.88 -17.65
CA LEU A 111 5.90 -4.34 -18.96
C LEU A 111 5.63 -5.36 -20.08
N SER A 112 5.91 -6.64 -19.85
CA SER A 112 5.60 -7.72 -20.78
C SER A 112 4.10 -7.87 -21.01
N LEU A 113 3.27 -7.68 -19.98
CA LEU A 113 1.81 -7.64 -20.11
C LEU A 113 1.35 -6.43 -20.95
N VAL A 114 1.90 -5.24 -20.70
CA VAL A 114 1.61 -4.02 -21.47
C VAL A 114 1.94 -4.22 -22.94
N LYS A 115 3.13 -4.77 -23.27
CA LYS A 115 3.53 -5.08 -24.65
C LYS A 115 2.55 -6.04 -25.34
N LYS A 116 2.12 -7.09 -24.65
CA LYS A 116 1.15 -8.06 -25.18
C LYS A 116 -0.24 -7.45 -25.43
N GLN A 117 -0.65 -6.50 -24.60
CA GLN A 117 -1.98 -5.89 -24.67
C GLN A 117 -2.03 -4.60 -25.49
N TRP A 118 -0.88 -4.04 -25.90
CA TRP A 118 -0.79 -2.69 -26.48
C TRP A 118 -1.79 -2.39 -27.59
N MET A 119 -2.02 -3.33 -28.51
CA MET A 119 -2.95 -3.13 -29.63
C MET A 119 -4.42 -3.23 -29.23
N ASN A 120 -4.76 -4.00 -28.19
CA ASN A 120 -6.14 -4.28 -27.79
C ASN A 120 -6.61 -3.42 -26.60
N ASN A 121 -5.68 -3.06 -25.71
CA ASN A 121 -5.90 -2.26 -24.52
C ASN A 121 -4.68 -1.37 -24.23
N PRO A 122 -4.42 -0.33 -25.06
CA PRO A 122 -3.27 0.55 -24.89
C PRO A 122 -3.27 1.33 -23.56
N GLN A 123 -4.43 1.51 -22.92
CA GLN A 123 -4.53 2.28 -21.67
C GLN A 123 -3.87 1.58 -20.48
N ILE A 124 -3.62 0.27 -20.57
CA ILE A 124 -2.84 -0.45 -19.56
C ILE A 124 -1.43 0.15 -19.36
N ALA A 125 -0.88 0.83 -20.37
CA ALA A 125 0.41 1.53 -20.23
C ALA A 125 0.35 2.72 -19.27
N SER A 126 -0.85 3.27 -19.01
CA SER A 126 -1.08 4.41 -18.12
C SER A 126 -1.52 4.03 -16.70
N VAL A 127 -1.81 2.75 -16.44
CA VAL A 127 -2.13 2.30 -15.09
C VAL A 127 -0.83 2.11 -14.31
N GLY A 128 -0.86 2.44 -13.02
CA GLY A 128 0.27 2.26 -12.14
C GLY A 128 -0.18 2.00 -10.72
N THR A 129 0.79 1.72 -9.85
CA THR A 129 0.52 1.54 -8.44
C THR A 129 1.72 1.94 -7.60
N CYS A 130 1.47 2.67 -6.51
CA CYS A 130 2.41 2.76 -5.41
C CYS A 130 2.49 1.40 -4.74
N CYS A 131 3.70 0.94 -4.45
CA CYS A 131 3.95 -0.39 -3.94
C CYS A 131 4.75 -0.33 -2.65
N LEU A 132 4.08 -0.61 -1.53
CA LEU A 132 4.67 -0.74 -0.21
C LEU A 132 4.69 -2.22 0.19
N ALA A 133 5.87 -2.75 0.50
CA ALA A 133 6.05 -4.13 0.94
C ALA A 133 6.87 -4.20 2.23
N GLY A 134 6.39 -4.97 3.20
CA GLY A 134 7.08 -5.33 4.43
C GLY A 134 7.43 -6.81 4.45
N VAL A 135 8.63 -7.16 4.89
CA VAL A 135 9.04 -8.55 5.13
C VAL A 135 9.61 -8.67 6.53
N LEU A 136 8.96 -9.49 7.35
CA LEU A 136 9.41 -9.81 8.70
C LEU A 136 10.07 -11.18 8.70
N HIS A 137 11.39 -11.20 8.86
CA HIS A 137 12.21 -12.40 8.77
C HIS A 137 13.34 -12.35 9.81
N ASP A 138 13.46 -13.40 10.63
CA ASP A 138 14.50 -13.58 11.64
C ASP A 138 14.73 -12.35 12.55
N GLY A 139 13.65 -11.72 12.99
CA GLY A 139 13.71 -10.53 13.86
C GLY A 139 14.16 -9.25 13.16
N VAL A 140 14.19 -9.25 11.82
CA VAL A 140 14.48 -8.07 11.00
C VAL A 140 13.25 -7.75 10.15
N LEU A 141 12.89 -6.48 10.14
CA LEU A 141 11.85 -5.93 9.29
C LEU A 141 12.49 -5.18 8.11
N PHE A 142 12.20 -5.63 6.90
CA PHE A 142 12.54 -4.94 5.66
C PHE A 142 11.30 -4.20 5.16
N VAL A 143 11.41 -2.91 4.86
CA VAL A 143 10.34 -2.10 4.28
C VAL A 143 10.80 -1.55 2.94
N ALA A 144 10.21 -2.03 1.85
CA ALA A 144 10.45 -1.54 0.50
C ALA A 144 9.28 -0.65 0.05
N ASN A 145 9.56 0.59 -0.34
CA ASN A 145 8.54 1.53 -0.79
C ASN A 145 8.89 2.13 -2.16
N ALA A 146 7.94 2.08 -3.09
CA ALA A 146 7.96 2.79 -4.36
C ALA A 146 6.63 3.52 -4.53
N GLY A 147 6.59 4.81 -4.17
CA GLY A 147 5.38 5.62 -4.12
C GLY A 147 5.22 6.33 -2.78
N ASP A 148 3.99 6.73 -2.45
CA ASP A 148 3.62 7.55 -1.29
C ASP A 148 2.69 6.87 -0.29
N SER A 149 2.50 5.56 -0.45
CA SER A 149 2.14 4.70 0.67
C SER A 149 3.24 4.73 1.75
N ARG A 150 2.88 4.44 3.00
CA ARG A 150 3.78 4.61 4.15
C ARG A 150 3.66 3.49 5.18
N ALA A 151 4.81 3.10 5.75
CA ALA A 151 4.91 2.21 6.90
C ALA A 151 5.31 2.99 8.16
N VAL A 152 4.60 2.77 9.25
CA VAL A 152 4.83 3.43 10.55
C VAL A 152 4.85 2.38 11.67
N LEU A 153 5.94 2.35 12.42
CA LEU A 153 6.13 1.50 13.59
C LEU A 153 5.60 2.17 14.84
N GLY A 154 4.79 1.44 15.62
CA GLY A 154 4.40 1.81 16.97
C GLY A 154 5.37 1.23 17.98
N ARG A 155 6.10 2.10 18.69
CA ARG A 155 7.09 1.73 19.70
C ARG A 155 6.66 2.17 21.09
N VAL A 156 6.78 1.31 22.09
CA VAL A 156 6.50 1.64 23.50
C VAL A 156 7.78 1.56 24.31
N GLU A 157 8.37 2.71 24.60
CA GLU A 157 9.60 2.77 25.39
C GLU A 157 9.40 2.21 26.81
N ARG A 158 10.45 1.59 27.35
CA ARG A 158 10.42 1.00 28.68
C ARG A 158 10.07 2.05 29.74
N GLY A 159 8.98 1.81 30.47
CA GLY A 159 8.47 2.73 31.49
C GLY A 159 7.50 3.79 30.97
N SER A 160 7.31 3.89 29.65
CA SER A 160 6.24 4.70 29.05
C SER A 160 4.93 3.90 28.99
N LYS A 161 3.80 4.62 29.13
CA LYS A 161 2.47 4.10 28.78
C LYS A 161 2.01 4.53 27.40
N ARG A 162 2.74 5.44 26.75
CA ARG A 162 2.42 5.99 25.42
C ARG A 162 3.30 5.33 24.38
N ALA A 163 2.72 5.01 23.24
CA ALA A 163 3.46 4.62 22.06
C ALA A 163 3.97 5.86 21.32
N SER A 164 5.16 5.78 20.72
CA SER A 164 5.68 6.76 19.78
C SER A 164 5.62 6.20 18.36
N ALA A 165 5.33 7.07 17.39
CA ALA A 165 5.33 6.71 15.99
C ALA A 165 6.72 6.89 15.37
N VAL A 166 7.24 5.84 14.73
CA VAL A 166 8.49 5.86 13.99
C VAL A 166 8.21 5.54 12.53
N GLN A 167 8.39 6.50 11.63
CA GLN A 167 8.19 6.30 10.20
C GLN A 167 9.34 5.45 9.62
N LEU A 168 9.00 4.38 8.91
CA LEU A 168 9.96 3.42 8.37
C LEU A 168 10.19 3.57 6.86
N SER A 169 9.40 4.39 6.17
CA SER A 169 9.51 4.61 4.73
C SER A 169 9.41 6.09 4.38
N ASN A 170 10.23 6.57 3.45
CA ASN A 170 10.05 7.88 2.84
C ASN A 170 8.99 7.81 1.73
N GLU A 171 8.27 8.91 1.53
CA GLU A 171 7.27 9.03 0.48
C GLU A 171 7.90 9.61 -0.78
N HIS A 172 7.54 9.03 -1.92
CA HIS A 172 8.03 9.44 -3.23
C HIS A 172 6.99 10.29 -3.97
N ASN A 173 6.51 11.35 -3.32
CA ASN A 173 5.53 12.29 -3.86
C ASN A 173 6.19 13.66 -4.12
N VAL A 174 6.01 14.21 -5.32
CA VAL A 174 6.63 15.48 -5.72
C VAL A 174 6.03 16.72 -5.05
N ASN A 175 5.01 16.57 -4.20
CA ASN A 175 4.61 17.63 -3.27
C ASN A 175 5.62 17.81 -2.13
N ILE A 176 6.52 16.85 -1.90
CA ILE A 176 7.67 16.94 -1.00
C ILE A 176 8.85 17.59 -1.73
N ALA A 177 9.50 18.57 -1.08
CA ALA A 177 10.58 19.35 -1.70
C ALA A 177 11.80 18.51 -2.08
N SER A 178 12.27 17.63 -1.20
CA SER A 178 13.43 16.77 -1.45
C SER A 178 13.21 15.82 -2.63
N VAL A 179 11.98 15.31 -2.82
CA VAL A 179 11.64 14.46 -3.97
C VAL A 179 11.67 15.26 -5.28
N ARG A 180 11.27 16.54 -5.25
CA ARG A 180 11.43 17.42 -6.42
C ARG A 180 12.90 17.66 -6.74
N GLU A 181 13.72 17.93 -5.73
CA GLU A 181 15.16 18.14 -5.89
C GLU A 181 15.86 16.91 -6.48
N GLU A 182 15.51 15.70 -6.02
CA GLU A 182 15.97 14.44 -6.60
C GLU A 182 15.59 14.34 -8.09
N LEU A 183 14.34 14.64 -8.44
CA LEU A 183 13.87 14.53 -9.82
C LEU A 183 14.55 15.57 -10.74
N TYR A 184 14.77 16.79 -10.25
CA TYR A 184 15.55 17.80 -10.99
C TYR A 184 17.01 17.36 -11.20
N ALA A 185 17.62 16.71 -10.20
CA ALA A 185 19.00 16.21 -10.32
C ALA A 185 19.12 15.04 -11.32
N LEU A 186 18.11 14.17 -11.41
CA LEU A 186 18.05 13.07 -12.37
C LEU A 186 17.79 13.55 -13.81
N HIS A 187 17.10 14.70 -13.96
CA HIS A 187 16.71 15.28 -15.24
C HIS A 187 17.15 16.75 -15.37
N PRO A 188 18.46 17.05 -15.34
CA PRO A 188 18.98 18.41 -15.31
C PRO A 188 18.60 19.24 -16.55
N ASP A 189 18.37 18.57 -17.68
CA ASP A 189 18.02 19.20 -18.97
C ASP A 189 16.49 19.35 -19.17
N ASP A 190 15.68 18.93 -18.19
CA ASP A 190 14.22 18.91 -18.27
C ASP A 190 13.59 19.85 -17.24
N SER A 191 13.52 21.14 -17.61
CA SER A 191 12.87 22.16 -16.76
C SER A 191 11.39 21.91 -16.50
N GLN A 192 10.75 20.98 -17.23
CA GLN A 192 9.34 20.65 -17.13
C GLN A 192 9.10 19.30 -16.43
N VAL A 193 10.13 18.68 -15.86
CA VAL A 193 10.00 17.35 -15.22
C VAL A 193 8.99 17.35 -14.06
N VAL A 194 8.90 18.44 -13.30
CA VAL A 194 7.85 18.69 -12.30
C VAL A 194 7.17 20.03 -12.57
N ILE A 195 5.84 20.03 -12.65
CA ILE A 195 5.01 21.20 -12.96
C ILE A 195 3.93 21.37 -11.89
N MET A 196 3.70 22.61 -11.45
CA MET A 196 2.57 22.96 -10.59
C MET A 196 1.28 23.02 -11.42
N LYS A 197 0.31 22.14 -11.15
CA LYS A 197 -0.99 22.10 -11.84
C LYS A 197 -2.11 21.89 -10.83
N HIS A 198 -3.13 22.75 -10.88
CA HIS A 198 -4.25 22.75 -9.94
C HIS A 198 -3.81 22.80 -8.46
N LYS A 199 -2.79 23.62 -8.15
CA LYS A 199 -2.21 23.79 -6.80
C LYS A 199 -1.49 22.56 -6.22
N CYS A 200 -1.21 21.54 -7.04
CA CYS A 200 -0.38 20.41 -6.66
C CYS A 200 0.80 20.26 -7.64
N TRP A 201 1.95 19.87 -7.12
CA TRP A 201 3.08 19.50 -7.97
C TRP A 201 2.79 18.16 -8.63
N ARG A 202 3.15 18.02 -9.92
CA ARG A 202 2.97 16.80 -10.70
C ARG A 202 4.15 16.57 -11.64
N VAL A 203 4.61 15.33 -11.72
CA VAL A 203 5.57 14.87 -12.72
C VAL A 203 4.95 15.03 -14.11
N ARG A 204 5.60 15.81 -14.98
CA ARG A 204 5.12 16.21 -16.31
C ARG A 204 3.66 16.70 -16.35
N GLY A 205 3.16 17.24 -15.23
CA GLY A 205 1.77 17.70 -15.12
C GLY A 205 0.70 16.59 -15.05
N LEU A 206 1.10 15.32 -14.87
CA LEU A 206 0.23 14.15 -14.93
C LEU A 206 0.00 13.50 -13.56
N ILE A 207 1.06 13.06 -12.89
CA ILE A 207 1.01 12.23 -11.68
C ILE A 207 1.79 12.87 -10.52
N GLN A 208 1.45 12.56 -9.27
CA GLN A 208 2.11 13.13 -8.09
C GLN A 208 3.28 12.29 -7.57
N VAL A 209 3.34 11.00 -7.89
CA VAL A 209 4.44 10.14 -7.45
C VAL A 209 5.60 10.14 -8.43
N SER A 210 6.82 10.05 -7.90
CA SER A 210 8.06 9.88 -8.67
C SER A 210 8.46 8.41 -8.84
N ARG A 211 7.86 7.52 -8.03
CA ARG A 211 8.10 6.07 -8.10
C ARG A 211 6.80 5.28 -8.08
N SER A 212 6.73 4.22 -8.89
CA SER A 212 5.58 3.31 -8.98
C SER A 212 5.95 2.03 -9.73
N ILE A 213 5.16 0.96 -9.60
CA ILE A 213 5.15 -0.14 -10.57
C ILE A 213 4.07 0.17 -11.63
N GLY A 214 4.34 -0.12 -12.90
CA GLY A 214 3.46 0.31 -14.00
C GLY A 214 3.82 1.69 -14.52
N ASP A 215 2.85 2.54 -14.87
CA ASP A 215 3.07 3.86 -15.50
C ASP A 215 4.09 3.79 -16.65
N VAL A 216 4.05 2.69 -17.42
CA VAL A 216 5.06 2.36 -18.42
C VAL A 216 5.21 3.48 -19.45
N TYR A 217 4.12 4.19 -19.74
CA TYR A 217 4.12 5.37 -20.61
C TYR A 217 5.04 6.52 -20.16
N LEU A 218 5.45 6.58 -18.89
CA LEU A 218 6.44 7.55 -18.38
C LEU A 218 7.83 6.93 -18.18
N LYS A 219 8.00 5.64 -18.46
CA LYS A 219 9.26 4.91 -18.31
C LYS A 219 9.86 4.46 -19.64
N ARG A 220 9.00 4.24 -20.65
CA ARG A 220 9.37 3.71 -21.96
C ARG A 220 8.72 4.57 -23.06
N ALA A 221 9.55 5.33 -23.77
CA ALA A 221 9.09 6.27 -24.82
C ALA A 221 8.29 5.58 -25.95
N GLU A 222 8.48 4.28 -26.17
CA GLU A 222 7.73 3.50 -27.17
C GLU A 222 6.20 3.47 -26.94
N PHE A 223 5.74 3.80 -25.72
CA PHE A 223 4.31 3.90 -25.38
C PHE A 223 3.79 5.35 -25.34
N GLN A 224 4.63 6.36 -25.61
CA GLN A 224 4.22 7.76 -25.76
C GLN A 224 3.66 8.06 -27.16
N ARG A 225 2.74 7.22 -27.63
CA ARG A 225 2.19 7.31 -28.98
C ARG A 225 0.79 6.72 -29.06
N GLU A 226 0.13 6.95 -30.18
CA GLU A 226 -1.14 6.28 -30.47
C GLU A 226 -0.95 4.75 -30.47
N PRO A 227 -1.87 3.99 -29.86
CA PRO A 227 -3.24 4.39 -29.48
C PRO A 227 -3.44 4.82 -28.01
N LEU A 228 -2.40 5.25 -27.29
CA LEU A 228 -2.56 5.83 -25.95
C LEU A 228 -3.42 7.10 -25.99
N LEU A 229 -4.30 7.28 -24.99
CA LEU A 229 -5.19 8.44 -24.97
C LEU A 229 -4.39 9.75 -24.88
N PRO A 230 -4.83 10.82 -25.57
CA PRO A 230 -4.15 12.12 -25.55
C PRO A 230 -3.86 12.67 -24.15
N LYS A 231 -4.73 12.41 -23.16
CA LYS A 231 -4.54 12.87 -21.78
C LYS A 231 -3.30 12.31 -21.06
N PHE A 232 -2.74 11.21 -21.55
CA PHE A 232 -1.51 10.59 -21.03
C PHE A 232 -0.31 10.81 -21.96
N ARG A 233 -0.53 11.39 -23.15
CA ARG A 233 0.55 11.64 -24.10
C ARG A 233 1.25 12.95 -23.76
N LEU A 234 2.58 12.93 -23.77
CA LEU A 234 3.43 14.10 -23.61
C LEU A 234 3.59 14.82 -24.94
N THR A 235 3.77 16.14 -24.89
CA THR A 235 4.08 16.95 -26.08
C THR A 235 5.49 16.69 -26.58
N GLU A 236 6.43 16.47 -25.65
CA GLU A 236 7.84 16.21 -25.93
C GLU A 236 8.20 14.77 -25.56
N THR A 237 9.11 14.18 -26.33
CA THR A 237 9.65 12.84 -26.04
C THR A 237 10.69 12.90 -24.91
N PHE A 238 11.00 11.74 -24.33
CA PHE A 238 12.06 11.60 -23.33
C PHE A 238 12.97 10.42 -23.70
N GLU A 239 14.27 10.55 -23.42
CA GLU A 239 15.25 9.47 -23.64
C GLU A 239 15.44 8.60 -22.40
N LYS A 240 15.35 9.21 -21.21
CA LYS A 240 15.49 8.54 -19.91
C LYS A 240 14.12 8.34 -19.27
N PRO A 241 13.87 7.21 -18.58
CA PRO A 241 12.65 7.01 -17.80
C PRO A 241 12.41 8.17 -16.84
N ILE A 242 11.20 8.73 -16.83
CA ILE A 242 10.81 9.86 -15.98
C ILE A 242 10.43 9.38 -14.58
N LEU A 243 9.81 8.20 -14.49
CA LEU A 243 9.49 7.54 -13.22
C LEU A 243 10.43 6.36 -12.97
N ASN A 244 10.60 5.99 -11.70
CA ASN A 244 11.37 4.83 -11.28
C ASN A 244 10.47 3.75 -10.64
N SER A 245 10.77 2.47 -10.82
CA SER A 245 10.11 1.35 -10.12
C SER A 245 10.94 0.77 -8.97
N GLU A 246 12.21 1.17 -8.86
CA GLU A 246 13.08 0.69 -7.79
C GLU A 246 12.62 1.24 -6.43
N PRO A 247 12.38 0.35 -5.45
CA PRO A 247 11.98 0.79 -4.12
C PRO A 247 13.17 1.35 -3.34
N GLU A 248 12.90 2.32 -2.47
CA GLU A 248 13.77 2.57 -1.33
C GLU A 248 13.51 1.48 -0.28
N VAL A 249 14.59 0.92 0.30
CA VAL A 249 14.47 -0.15 1.30
C VAL A 249 15.07 0.29 2.62
N THR A 250 14.25 0.28 3.66
CA THR A 250 14.68 0.46 5.05
C THR A 250 14.83 -0.90 5.72
N VAL A 251 15.93 -1.12 6.43
CA VAL A 251 16.17 -2.33 7.22
C VAL A 251 16.13 -1.96 8.70
N HIS A 252 15.19 -2.54 9.44
CA HIS A 252 14.97 -2.27 10.86
C HIS A 252 15.11 -3.55 11.67
N LYS A 253 16.10 -3.60 12.57
CA LYS A 253 16.24 -4.71 13.52
C LYS A 253 15.24 -4.52 14.67
N LEU A 254 14.32 -5.49 14.82
CA LEU A 254 13.29 -5.41 15.85
C LEU A 254 13.90 -5.31 17.24
N GLN A 255 13.28 -4.45 18.06
CA GLN A 255 13.56 -4.31 19.48
C GLN A 255 12.34 -4.78 20.29
N PRO A 256 12.52 -5.16 21.57
CA PRO A 256 11.39 -5.55 22.44
C PRO A 256 10.30 -4.47 22.58
N GLU A 257 10.67 -3.20 22.39
CA GLU A 257 9.77 -2.05 22.43
C GLU A 257 8.94 -1.88 21.15
N ASP A 258 9.21 -2.66 20.09
CA ASP A 258 8.50 -2.60 18.81
C ASP A 258 7.25 -3.50 18.87
N HIS A 259 6.06 -2.88 18.90
CA HIS A 259 4.82 -3.61 19.21
C HIS A 259 3.97 -3.90 17.97
N PHE A 260 3.99 -3.03 16.97
CA PHE A 260 3.23 -3.22 15.73
C PHE A 260 3.72 -2.29 14.62
N VAL A 261 3.41 -2.65 13.37
CA VAL A 261 3.66 -1.82 12.19
C VAL A 261 2.35 -1.60 11.44
N ILE A 262 2.08 -0.36 11.05
CA ILE A 262 0.97 0.04 10.21
C ILE A 262 1.51 0.25 8.80
N PHE A 263 1.07 -0.55 7.83
CA PHE A 263 1.27 -0.33 6.41
C PHE A 263 -0.03 0.25 5.85
N ALA A 264 0.01 1.40 5.18
CA ALA A 264 -1.20 1.98 4.60
C ALA A 264 -0.95 2.84 3.35
N SER A 265 -1.97 2.95 2.51
CA SER A 265 -2.02 3.88 1.37
C SER A 265 -2.12 5.33 1.83
N ASP A 266 -1.87 6.27 0.92
CA ASP A 266 -1.89 7.70 1.23
C ASP A 266 -3.27 8.15 1.74
N GLY A 267 -4.36 7.49 1.31
CA GLY A 267 -5.71 7.73 1.76
C GLY A 267 -5.88 7.70 3.28
N LEU A 268 -5.04 6.95 4.02
CA LEU A 268 -4.99 7.02 5.49
C LEU A 268 -4.21 8.27 5.96
N TRP A 269 -3.01 8.46 5.41
CA TRP A 269 -2.03 9.45 5.86
C TRP A 269 -2.39 10.88 5.48
N GLU A 270 -3.25 11.07 4.47
CA GLU A 270 -3.90 12.34 4.19
C GLU A 270 -4.86 12.76 5.30
N GLN A 271 -5.39 11.79 6.06
CA GLN A 271 -6.41 12.02 7.09
C GLN A 271 -5.85 12.02 8.50
N LEU A 272 -4.92 11.13 8.82
CA LEU A 272 -4.37 10.97 10.16
C LEU A 272 -2.85 11.18 10.14
N SER A 273 -2.34 11.85 11.17
CA SER A 273 -0.90 11.85 11.42
C SER A 273 -0.39 10.48 11.87
N ASN A 274 0.91 10.24 11.70
CA ASN A 274 1.57 9.01 12.16
C ASN A 274 1.26 8.73 13.64
N GLN A 275 1.32 9.76 14.50
CA GLN A 275 1.10 9.61 15.93
C GLN A 275 -0.37 9.34 16.28
N GLU A 276 -1.33 9.97 15.60
CA GLU A 276 -2.76 9.68 15.82
C GLU A 276 -3.08 8.22 15.45
N ALA A 277 -2.54 7.72 14.35
CA ALA A 277 -2.73 6.33 13.95
C ALA A 277 -2.14 5.35 14.97
N VAL A 278 -0.90 5.61 15.44
CA VAL A 278 -0.24 4.80 16.48
C VAL A 278 -0.98 4.86 17.81
N ASP A 279 -1.45 6.04 18.22
CA ASP A 279 -2.25 6.20 19.44
C ASP A 279 -3.56 5.40 19.37
N ILE A 280 -4.22 5.36 18.21
CA ILE A 280 -5.42 4.54 18.02
C ILE A 280 -5.09 3.05 18.14
N VAL A 281 -4.05 2.56 17.46
CA VAL A 281 -3.69 1.14 17.50
C VAL A 281 -3.26 0.70 18.91
N HIS A 282 -2.53 1.55 19.62
CA HIS A 282 -2.02 1.26 20.96
C HIS A 282 -3.12 1.26 22.04
N ASN A 283 -4.08 2.19 21.96
CA ASN A 283 -5.05 2.41 23.05
C ASN A 283 -6.35 1.60 22.91
N PHE A 284 -6.58 0.92 21.79
CA PHE A 284 -7.81 0.17 21.53
C PHE A 284 -7.55 -1.32 21.31
N PRO A 285 -8.56 -2.20 21.53
CA PRO A 285 -8.42 -3.63 21.29
C PRO A 285 -8.01 -3.94 19.85
N ARG A 286 -7.16 -4.96 19.67
CA ARG A 286 -6.69 -5.43 18.34
C ARG A 286 -7.86 -5.86 17.44
N ASN A 287 -8.89 -6.48 18.01
CA ASN A 287 -10.07 -6.92 17.28
C ASN A 287 -10.83 -5.72 16.68
N GLY A 288 -10.89 -5.66 15.34
CA GLY A 288 -11.51 -4.57 14.58
C GLY A 288 -10.71 -3.27 14.56
N ILE A 289 -9.41 -3.31 14.89
CA ILE A 289 -8.57 -2.11 14.95
C ILE A 289 -8.38 -1.46 13.59
N ALA A 290 -8.27 -2.26 12.52
CA ALA A 290 -8.13 -1.74 11.17
C ALA A 290 -9.37 -0.92 10.75
N LYS A 291 -10.57 -1.45 11.03
CA LYS A 291 -11.83 -0.72 10.81
C LYS A 291 -11.92 0.55 11.65
N ARG A 292 -11.36 0.55 12.86
CA ARG A 292 -11.34 1.73 13.73
C ARG A 292 -10.49 2.84 13.13
N LEU A 293 -9.31 2.52 12.59
CA LEU A 293 -8.49 3.48 11.85
C LEU A 293 -9.21 4.03 10.63
N LEU A 294 -9.82 3.16 9.81
CA LEU A 294 -10.65 3.61 8.68
C LEU A 294 -11.74 4.58 9.12
N LYS A 295 -12.48 4.23 10.18
CA LYS A 295 -13.55 5.08 10.70
C LYS A 295 -13.00 6.43 11.19
N ALA A 296 -11.85 6.46 11.85
CA ALA A 296 -11.21 7.70 12.30
C ALA A 296 -10.81 8.58 11.10
N ALA A 297 -10.18 7.99 10.07
CA ALA A 297 -9.82 8.69 8.85
C ALA A 297 -11.03 9.29 8.13
N LEU A 298 -12.13 8.55 8.01
CA LEU A 298 -13.37 9.04 7.39
C LEU A 298 -14.06 10.14 8.22
N HIS A 299 -13.95 10.10 9.55
CA HIS A 299 -14.42 11.19 10.40
C HIS A 299 -13.64 12.47 10.16
N GLU A 300 -12.31 12.39 10.04
CA GLU A 300 -11.48 13.57 9.74
C GLU A 300 -11.71 14.07 8.31
N ALA A 301 -11.85 13.17 7.33
CA ALA A 301 -12.22 13.52 5.96
C ALA A 301 -13.56 14.27 5.89
N ALA A 302 -14.58 13.78 6.61
CA ALA A 302 -15.88 14.44 6.70
C ALA A 302 -15.77 15.84 7.33
N LYS A 303 -14.96 15.97 8.39
CA LYS A 303 -14.72 17.24 9.08
C LYS A 303 -14.01 18.26 8.19
N LYS A 304 -12.98 17.86 7.42
CA LYS A 304 -12.29 18.72 6.44
C LYS A 304 -13.18 19.21 5.30
N ARG A 305 -14.34 18.57 5.12
CA ARG A 305 -15.37 18.92 4.13
C ARG A 305 -16.64 19.47 4.77
N GLU A 306 -16.57 19.83 6.05
CA GLU A 306 -17.66 20.44 6.82
C GLU A 306 -18.97 19.64 6.77
N MET A 307 -18.87 18.31 6.74
CA MET A 307 -20.01 17.41 6.62
C MET A 307 -20.07 16.37 7.74
N ARG A 308 -21.24 15.76 7.94
CA ARG A 308 -21.39 14.66 8.90
C ARG A 308 -20.87 13.37 8.30
N TYR A 309 -20.20 12.55 9.11
CA TYR A 309 -19.79 11.20 8.73
C TYR A 309 -20.95 10.35 8.19
N ALA A 310 -22.15 10.49 8.75
CA ALA A 310 -23.34 9.77 8.27
C ALA A 310 -23.75 10.16 6.84
N ASP A 311 -23.46 11.38 6.41
CA ASP A 311 -23.74 11.85 5.05
C ASP A 311 -22.63 11.40 4.08
N LEU A 312 -21.36 11.42 4.52
CA LEU A 312 -20.23 10.91 3.74
C LEU A 312 -20.44 9.45 3.29
N LYS A 313 -20.96 8.60 4.20
CA LYS A 313 -21.27 7.19 3.91
C LYS A 313 -22.34 6.98 2.83
N LYS A 314 -23.15 7.99 2.54
CA LYS A 314 -24.26 7.92 1.57
C LYS A 314 -23.88 8.46 0.21
N ILE A 315 -22.65 8.98 0.05
CA ILE A 315 -22.21 9.53 -1.23
C ILE A 315 -22.06 8.42 -2.27
N ASP A 316 -22.63 8.69 -3.44
CA ASP A 316 -22.60 7.78 -4.58
C ASP A 316 -21.17 7.47 -5.07
N PRO A 317 -20.96 6.27 -5.66
CA PRO A 317 -19.69 5.92 -6.29
C PRO A 317 -19.21 6.96 -7.30
N GLY A 318 -17.91 7.23 -7.33
CA GLY A 318 -17.28 8.20 -8.24
C GLY A 318 -17.34 9.66 -7.76
N VAL A 319 -18.32 10.04 -6.94
CA VAL A 319 -18.33 11.36 -6.28
C VAL A 319 -17.55 11.32 -4.97
N ARG A 320 -17.58 10.19 -4.27
CA ARG A 320 -16.94 10.00 -2.96
C ARG A 320 -15.44 10.32 -2.94
N ARG A 321 -14.74 10.08 -4.06
CA ARG A 321 -13.31 10.41 -4.25
C ARG A 321 -12.96 11.88 -3.98
N HIS A 322 -13.90 12.82 -4.07
CA HIS A 322 -13.65 14.24 -3.74
C HIS A 322 -13.52 14.50 -2.23
N PHE A 323 -13.89 13.52 -1.40
CA PHE A 323 -13.93 13.64 0.06
C PHE A 323 -12.81 12.84 0.72
N HIS A 324 -12.55 11.62 0.25
CA HIS A 324 -11.43 10.78 0.67
C HIS A 324 -10.99 9.88 -0.49
N ASP A 325 -9.78 9.33 -0.41
CA ASP A 325 -9.29 8.30 -1.33
C ASP A 325 -9.78 6.90 -0.96
N ASP A 326 -9.52 5.91 -1.81
CA ASP A 326 -9.44 4.52 -1.36
C ASP A 326 -8.47 4.47 -0.16
N ILE A 327 -8.84 3.74 0.89
CA ILE A 327 -7.97 3.61 2.06
C ILE A 327 -7.74 2.15 2.32
N THR A 328 -6.48 1.75 2.29
CA THR A 328 -6.02 0.40 2.56
C THR A 328 -5.03 0.42 3.69
N LEU A 329 -5.21 -0.45 4.68
CA LEU A 329 -4.27 -0.57 5.78
C LEU A 329 -4.16 -2.00 6.33
N ILE A 330 -2.96 -2.34 6.76
CA ILE A 330 -2.58 -3.59 7.42
C ILE A 330 -1.86 -3.21 8.72
N ILE A 331 -2.32 -3.73 9.86
CA ILE A 331 -1.60 -3.67 11.13
C ILE A 331 -1.01 -5.05 11.37
N VAL A 332 0.32 -5.12 11.48
CA VAL A 332 1.06 -6.33 11.83
C VAL A 332 1.55 -6.18 13.26
N PHE A 333 1.04 -6.98 14.19
CA PHE A 333 1.47 -6.98 15.59
C PHE A 333 2.72 -7.84 15.76
N ILE A 334 3.64 -7.36 16.59
CA ILE A 334 4.93 -8.01 16.85
C ILE A 334 4.91 -8.45 18.31
N ASP A 335 4.56 -9.71 18.52
CA ASP A 335 4.55 -10.33 19.84
C ASP A 335 5.92 -10.96 20.10
N SER A 336 6.80 -10.20 20.76
CA SER A 336 8.20 -10.60 21.04
C SER A 336 8.35 -11.97 21.73
N HIS A 337 7.34 -12.43 22.45
CA HIS A 337 7.31 -13.75 23.09
C HIS A 337 6.95 -14.92 22.15
N LEU A 338 6.39 -14.64 20.96
CA LEU A 338 5.97 -15.64 19.98
C LEU A 338 7.04 -15.95 18.93
N VAL A 339 8.13 -15.17 18.90
CA VAL A 339 9.26 -15.31 17.96
C VAL A 339 9.92 -16.71 18.02
N SER A 340 9.65 -17.52 19.05
CA SER A 340 10.21 -18.87 19.22
C SER A 340 9.22 -20.03 19.06
N LYS A 341 7.98 -19.81 18.59
CA LYS A 341 7.00 -20.90 18.46
C LYS A 341 7.11 -21.65 17.13
N SER A 342 6.63 -22.90 17.13
CA SER A 342 6.57 -23.76 15.95
C SER A 342 5.85 -23.06 14.78
N PRO A 343 6.25 -23.35 13.53
CA PRO A 343 5.67 -22.70 12.35
C PRO A 343 4.15 -22.86 12.32
N LEU A 344 3.42 -21.77 12.13
CA LEU A 344 2.01 -21.83 11.80
C LEU A 344 1.84 -22.41 10.39
N PRO A 345 0.70 -23.05 10.09
CA PRO A 345 0.38 -23.43 8.71
C PRO A 345 0.40 -22.17 7.83
N PRO A 346 0.92 -22.26 6.59
CA PRO A 346 0.99 -21.11 5.70
C PRO A 346 -0.39 -20.45 5.56
N TYR A 347 -0.41 -19.13 5.63
CA TYR A 347 -1.64 -18.35 5.57
C TYR A 347 -1.48 -17.25 4.51
N SER A 348 -2.47 -17.08 3.64
CA SER A 348 -2.46 -16.01 2.64
C SER A 348 -3.85 -15.39 2.53
N ILE A 349 -3.91 -14.07 2.62
CA ILE A 349 -5.13 -13.29 2.48
C ILE A 349 -4.88 -12.06 1.60
N LYS A 350 -5.88 -11.68 0.81
CA LYS A 350 -5.86 -10.46 -0.01
C LYS A 350 -7.05 -9.57 0.33
N GLY A 351 -6.80 -8.29 0.49
CA GLY A 351 -7.81 -7.24 0.60
C GLY A 351 -8.00 -6.48 -0.71
N GLY A 352 -9.07 -5.69 -0.79
CA GLY A 352 -9.41 -4.92 -2.00
C GLY A 352 -10.15 -5.72 -3.08
N VAL A 353 -10.58 -6.94 -2.77
CA VAL A 353 -11.40 -7.75 -3.69
C VAL A 353 -12.88 -7.44 -3.47
N PHE A 354 -13.40 -6.48 -4.23
CA PHE A 354 -14.83 -6.15 -4.25
C PHE A 354 -15.56 -6.94 -5.36
N PRO A 355 -16.77 -7.47 -5.10
CA PRO A 355 -17.63 -8.03 -6.14
C PRO A 355 -17.91 -6.99 -7.23
N ARG A 356 -17.89 -7.42 -8.49
CA ARG A 356 -18.15 -6.56 -9.66
C ARG A 356 -19.61 -6.25 -9.85
#